data_AF-A0A0D6M170-F1
#
_entry.id   AF-A0A0D6M170-F1
#
_cell.length_a   1.000
_cell.length_b   1.000
_cell.length_c   1.000
_cell.angle_alpha   90.00
_cell.angle_beta   90.00
_cell.angle_gamma   90.00
#
_symmetry.space_group_name_H-M   'P 1'
#
loop_
_entity.id
_entity.type
_entity.pdbx_description
1 polymer ?
#
loop_
_entity_poly.entity_id
_entity_poly.type
_entity_poly.pdbx_seq_one_letter_code
_entity_poly.pdbx_strand_id
1 'polypeptide(L)' 'MQDFNNEKAFFIAYAESRCARNSWEGLKQLIALDTHSPDSHRVNIVLANIPEFSETFNCAPGTRMNPEKRCSLY' A
#
# COMPACT_ATOMS: atom_id res chain seq x y z
N MET A 1 -23.82 3.04 -8.03
CA MET A 1 -22.36 3.24 -8.18
C MET A 1 -22.02 4.62 -7.65
N GLN A 2 -21.82 4.77 -6.35
CA GLN A 2 -21.30 6.01 -5.79
C GLN A 2 -21.08 5.79 -4.30
N ASP A 3 -19.82 5.52 -3.97
CA ASP A 3 -19.28 5.84 -2.66
C ASP A 3 -17.78 6.07 -2.83
N PHE A 4 -17.44 6.92 -3.81
CA PHE A 4 -16.07 7.30 -4.18
C PHE A 4 -15.83 8.70 -3.62
N ASN A 5 -15.61 8.79 -2.31
CA ASN A 5 -15.26 10.04 -1.66
C ASN A 5 -13.78 10.38 -1.94
N ASN A 6 -13.39 11.64 -1.68
CA ASN A 6 -12.04 12.12 -2.00
C ASN A 6 -10.93 11.29 -1.33
N GLU A 7 -11.19 10.70 -0.16
CA GLU A 7 -10.23 9.84 0.55
C GLU A 7 -9.98 8.53 -0.20
N LYS A 8 -11.05 7.84 -0.65
CA LYS A 8 -10.91 6.64 -1.48
C LYS A 8 -10.14 6.96 -2.77
N ALA A 9 -10.47 8.09 -3.42
CA ALA A 9 -9.80 8.54 -4.63
C ALA A 9 -8.30 8.79 -4.38
N PHE A 10 -7.95 9.43 -3.26
CA PHE A 10 -6.56 9.68 -2.87
C PHE A 10 -5.76 8.38 -2.73
N PHE A 11 -6.28 7.41 -1.98
CA PHE A 11 -5.56 6.15 -1.76
C PHE A 11 -5.44 5.32 -3.04
N ILE A 12 -6.47 5.34 -3.90
CA ILE A 12 -6.42 4.68 -5.21
C ILE A 12 -5.39 5.35 -6.10
N ALA A 13 -5.41 6.68 -6.23
CA ALA A 13 -4.43 7.41 -7.03
C ALA A 13 -2.99 7.18 -6.53
N TYR A 14 -2.79 7.11 -5.21
CA TYR A 14 -1.50 6.76 -4.62
C TYR A 14 -1.06 5.34 -5.06
N ALA A 15 -1.94 4.34 -4.96
CA ALA A 15 -1.64 2.98 -5.37
C ALA A 15 -1.38 2.88 -6.89
N GLU A 16 -2.17 3.57 -7.71
CA GLU A 16 -2.03 3.61 -9.17
C GLU A 16 -0.69 4.22 -9.60
N SER A 17 -0.22 5.27 -8.90
CA SER A 17 1.09 5.89 -9.17
C SER A 17 2.29 4.93 -8.99
N ARG A 18 2.07 3.80 -8.33
CA ARG A 18 3.05 2.74 -8.06
C ARG A 18 2.70 1.43 -8.77
N CYS A 19 1.74 1.44 -9.70
CA CYS A 19 1.37 0.24 -10.42
C CYS A 19 2.50 -0.19 -11.36
N ALA A 20 3.16 -1.30 -11.04
CA ALA A 20 4.26 -1.85 -11.82
C ALA A 20 4.20 -3.39 -11.82
N ARG A 21 4.64 -3.99 -12.92
CA ARG A 21 4.78 -5.44 -13.07
C ARG A 21 6.20 -5.76 -13.51
N ASN A 22 6.89 -6.55 -12.69
CA ASN A 22 8.25 -7.00 -12.95
C ASN A 22 8.25 -8.47 -13.39
N SER A 23 9.15 -8.84 -14.29
CA SER A 23 9.50 -10.24 -14.50
C SER A 23 10.19 -10.80 -13.24
N TRP A 24 10.28 -12.12 -13.10
CA TRP A 24 10.96 -12.73 -11.96
C TRP A 24 12.43 -12.29 -11.85
N GLU A 25 13.16 -12.30 -12.96
CA GLU A 25 14.56 -11.85 -12.99
C GLU A 25 14.68 -10.34 -12.72
N GLY A 26 13.77 -9.52 -13.26
CA GLY A 26 13.73 -8.09 -12.96
C GLY A 26 13.47 -7.81 -11.47
N LEU A 27 12.58 -8.58 -10.84
CA LEU A 27 12.31 -8.45 -9.41
C LEU A 27 13.52 -8.84 -8.56
N LYS A 28 14.24 -9.91 -8.90
CA LYS A 28 15.49 -10.27 -8.21
C LYS A 28 16.53 -9.16 -8.31
N GLN A 29 16.69 -8.59 -9.50
CA GLN A 29 17.64 -7.51 -9.72
C GLN A 29 17.26 -6.25 -8.93
N LEU A 30 15.97 -5.89 -8.91
CA LEU A 30 15.47 -4.78 -8.08
C LEU A 30 15.76 -5.01 -6.60
N ILE A 31 15.46 -6.20 -6.07
CA ILE A 31 15.74 -6.54 -4.67
C ILE A 31 17.24 -6.47 -4.36
N ALA A 32 18.11 -6.82 -5.33
CA ALA A 32 19.56 -6.83 -5.12
C ALA A 32 20.22 -5.45 -5.24
N LEU A 33 19.66 -4.55 -6.06
CA LEU A 33 20.34 -3.31 -6.47
C LEU A 33 19.61 -2.02 -6.09
N ASP A 34 18.28 -2.06 -5.99
CA ASP A 34 17.50 -0.88 -5.62
C ASP A 34 17.43 -0.76 -4.09
N THR A 35 17.78 0.42 -3.58
CA THR A 35 17.66 0.73 -2.15
C THR A 35 16.21 0.87 -1.69
N HIS A 36 15.28 1.05 -2.63
CA HIS A 36 13.85 1.14 -2.34
C HIS A 36 13.20 -0.25 -2.32
N SER A 37 12.17 -0.40 -1.49
CA SER A 37 11.34 -1.60 -1.52
C SER A 37 10.58 -1.73 -2.85
N PRO A 38 10.22 -2.95 -3.29
CA PRO A 38 9.38 -3.14 -4.47
C PRO A 38 8.06 -2.37 -4.39
N ASP A 39 7.57 -1.86 -5.52
CA ASP A 39 6.41 -0.95 -5.54
C ASP A 39 5.15 -1.51 -4.85
N SER A 40 4.88 -2.81 -4.99
CA SER A 40 3.76 -3.48 -4.30
C SER A 40 3.87 -3.41 -2.77
N HIS A 41 5.09 -3.40 -2.23
CA HIS A 41 5.35 -3.27 -0.80
C HIS A 41 5.25 -1.81 -0.37
N ARG A 42 5.73 -0.88 -1.21
CA ARG A 42 5.58 0.56 -0.99
C ARG A 42 4.13 1.00 -0.89
N VAL A 43 3.21 0.30 -1.58
CA VAL A 43 1.76 0.52 -1.43
C VAL A 43 1.24 -0.20 -0.18
N ASN A 44 1.31 -1.53 -0.16
CA ASN A 44 0.56 -2.30 0.83
C ASN A 44 1.08 -2.12 2.27
N ILE A 45 2.39 -2.05 2.47
CA ILE A 45 2.96 -1.90 3.82
C ILE A 45 2.73 -0.49 4.35
N VAL A 46 2.91 0.53 3.50
CA VAL A 46 2.67 1.92 3.92
C VAL A 46 1.20 2.12 4.26
N LEU A 47 0.28 1.73 3.39
CA LEU A 47 -1.16 1.91 3.62
C LEU A 47 -1.69 1.11 4.81
N ALA A 48 -1.15 -0.09 5.08
CA ALA A 48 -1.52 -0.87 6.27
C ALA A 48 -1.12 -0.19 7.60
N ASN A 49 -0.15 0.73 7.58
CA ASN A 49 0.25 1.50 8.76
C ASN A 49 -0.56 2.80 8.93
N ILE A 50 -1.43 3.15 7.98
CA ILE A 50 -2.25 4.38 8.01
C ILE A 50 -3.67 4.02 8.48
N PRO A 51 -4.09 4.42 9.70
CA PRO A 51 -5.43 4.15 10.22
C PRO A 51 -6.56 4.54 9.28
N GLU A 52 -6.45 5.73 8.71
CA GLU A 52 -7.44 6.34 7.83
C GLU A 52 -7.70 5.45 6.62
N PHE A 53 -6.68 4.77 6.07
CA PHE A 53 -6.88 3.81 4.99
C PHE A 53 -7.81 2.67 5.40
N SER A 54 -7.57 2.07 6.57
CA SER A 54 -8.39 0.96 7.06
C SER A 54 -9.84 1.37 7.34
N GLU A 55 -10.06 2.61 7.77
CA GLU A 55 -11.39 3.19 7.98
C GLU A 55 -12.09 3.47 6.64
N THR A 56 -11.41 4.16 5.73
CA THR A 56 -11.92 4.51 4.40
C THR A 56 -12.36 3.28 3.59
N PHE A 57 -11.64 2.17 3.72
CA PHE A 57 -11.96 0.90 3.04
C PHE A 57 -12.68 -0.13 3.92
N ASN A 58 -13.07 0.23 5.14
CA ASN A 58 -13.77 -0.65 6.09
C ASN A 58 -13.05 -2.00 6.29
N CYS A 59 -11.71 -1.98 6.38
CA CYS A 59 -10.91 -3.17 6.60
C CYS A 59 -11.16 -3.73 8.01
N ALA A 60 -11.52 -5.01 8.11
CA ALA A 60 -11.74 -5.64 9.41
C ALA A 60 -10.46 -5.68 10.27
N PRO A 61 -10.54 -5.49 11.59
CA PRO A 61 -9.38 -5.58 12.49
C PRO A 61 -8.63 -6.91 12.36
N GLY A 62 -7.30 -6.85 12.44
CA GLY A 62 -6.43 -8.02 12.33
C GLY A 62 -6.18 -8.51 10.89
N THR A 63 -6.83 -7.91 9.88
CA THR A 63 -6.52 -8.21 8.48
C THR A 63 -5.18 -7.60 8.06
N ARG A 64 -4.62 -8.07 6.94
CA ARG A 64 -3.32 -7.59 6.42
C ARG A 64 -3.27 -6.06 6.24
N MET A 65 -4.39 -5.45 5.86
CA MET A 65 -4.51 -4.01 5.65
C MET A 65 -5.06 -3.24 6.87
N ASN A 66 -5.33 -3.94 7.97
CA ASN A 66 -5.68 -3.36 9.26
C ASN A 66 -5.04 -4.18 10.40
N PRO A 67 -3.70 -4.20 10.50
CA PRO A 67 -3.00 -4.92 11.55
C PRO A 67 -3.15 -4.21 12.90
N GLU A 68 -3.10 -4.97 13.99
CA GLU A 68 -3.12 -4.44 15.35
C GLU A 68 -1.86 -3.61 15.68
N LYS A 69 -0.71 -4.02 15.15
CA LYS A 69 0.57 -3.32 15.33
C LYS A 69 0.87 -2.49 14.09
N ARG A 70 1.03 -1.19 14.29
CA ARG A 70 1.41 -0.22 13.25
C ARG A 70 2.66 0.53 13.68
N CYS A 71 3.45 0.95 12.70
CA CYS A 71 4.61 1.81 12.90
C CYS A 71 4.23 3.26 12.59
N SER A 72 4.49 4.18 13.53
CA SER A 72 4.51 5.63 13.25
C SER A 72 5.95 6.13 13.36
N LEU A 73 6.34 7.02 12.44
CA LEU A 73 7.66 7.64 12.45
C LEU A 73 7.61 9.09 12.93
N TYR A 74 6.44 9.73 12.84
CA TYR A 74 6.20 11.11 13.22
C TYR A 74 5.19 11.18 14.36
#